data_AF-A0A8H7PIU7-F1
#
_entry.id   AF-A0A8H7PIU7-F1
#
_cell.length_a   1.000
_cell.length_b   1.000
_cell.length_c   1.000
_cell.angle_alpha   90.00
_cell.angle_beta   90.00
_cell.angle_gamma   90.00
#
_symmetry.space_group_name_H-M   'P 1'
#
loop_
_entity.id
_entity.type
_entity.pdbx_description
1 polymer ?
#
loop_
_entity_poly.entity_id
_entity_poly.type
_entity_poly.pdbx_seq_one_letter_code
_entity_poly.pdbx_strand_id
1 'polypeptide(L)'
;MTDNGTQHSEGQKALLELESKFTAKKSSIQGTNGMQLRVLALFPRLFEDYPYPVVVTAAILKLADWFRQSNNVLKFYIYRVFEQSSEAHLPKLINTEETVRRILPVLYSNDYVARSITLR
;
A
#
# COMPACT_ATOMS: atom_id res chain seq x y z
N MET A 1 -22.27 -21.42 -8.01
CA MET A 1 -20.80 -21.65 -7.93
C MET A 1 -19.99 -20.53 -8.60
N THR A 2 -20.45 -19.27 -8.63
CA THR A 2 -19.81 -18.15 -9.38
C THR A 2 -19.48 -16.93 -8.50
N ASP A 3 -19.50 -17.07 -7.18
CA ASP A 3 -19.37 -15.93 -6.26
C ASP A 3 -17.92 -15.44 -6.12
N ASN A 4 -16.95 -16.37 -5.98
CA ASN A 4 -15.54 -16.00 -5.77
C ASN A 4 -14.94 -15.18 -6.91
N GLY A 5 -15.28 -15.48 -8.18
CA GLY A 5 -14.75 -14.76 -9.34
C GLY A 5 -15.22 -13.30 -9.39
N THR A 6 -16.47 -13.05 -8.99
CA THR A 6 -17.06 -11.70 -8.93
C THR A 6 -16.41 -10.89 -7.82
N GLN A 7 -16.24 -11.47 -6.63
CA GLN A 7 -15.63 -10.80 -5.48
C GLN A 7 -14.14 -10.48 -5.69
N HIS A 8 -13.40 -11.34 -6.38
CA HIS A 8 -12.02 -11.02 -6.78
C HIS A 8 -11.96 -9.83 -7.76
N SER A 9 -12.88 -9.80 -8.73
CA SER A 9 -12.99 -8.68 -9.67
C SER A 9 -13.37 -7.38 -8.97
N GLU A 10 -14.25 -7.44 -7.98
CA GLU A 10 -14.66 -6.30 -7.16
C GLU A 10 -13.51 -5.76 -6.30
N GLY A 11 -12.76 -6.63 -5.61
CA GLY A 11 -11.59 -6.21 -4.84
C GLY A 11 -10.51 -5.56 -5.71
N GLN A 12 -10.30 -6.06 -6.92
CA GLN A 12 -9.40 -5.42 -7.90
C GLN A 12 -9.91 -4.05 -8.36
N LYS A 13 -11.22 -3.91 -8.62
CA LYS A 13 -11.83 -2.61 -8.97
C LYS A 13 -11.69 -1.59 -7.82
N ALA A 14 -11.95 -2.01 -6.59
CA ALA A 14 -11.79 -1.17 -5.40
C ALA A 14 -10.34 -0.70 -5.25
N LEU A 15 -9.37 -1.60 -5.45
CA LEU A 15 -7.96 -1.24 -5.45
C LEU A 15 -7.65 -0.19 -6.54
N LEU A 16 -8.09 -0.41 -7.79
CA LEU A 16 -7.88 0.54 -8.88
C LEU A 16 -8.48 1.92 -8.61
N GLU A 17 -9.65 1.99 -7.96
CA GLU A 17 -10.25 3.26 -7.56
C GLU A 17 -9.37 4.00 -6.53
N LEU A 18 -8.85 3.29 -5.54
CA LEU A 18 -7.90 3.85 -4.56
C LEU A 18 -6.62 4.32 -5.24
N GLU A 19 -6.11 3.59 -6.22
CA GLU A 19 -4.93 4.00 -6.99
C GLU A 19 -5.14 5.28 -7.79
N SER A 20 -6.31 5.39 -8.44
CA SER A 20 -6.70 6.60 -9.15
C SER A 20 -6.78 7.79 -8.21
N LYS A 21 -7.40 7.63 -7.03
CA LYS A 21 -7.47 8.67 -5.98
C LYS A 21 -6.10 9.06 -5.43
N PHE A 22 -5.18 8.10 -5.28
CA PHE A 22 -3.82 8.36 -4.81
C PHE A 22 -3.00 9.15 -5.83
N THR A 23 -3.20 8.88 -7.12
CA THR A 23 -2.43 9.48 -8.23
C THR A 23 -3.07 10.76 -8.76
N ALA A 24 -4.33 11.02 -8.44
CA ALA A 24 -5.07 12.21 -8.86
C ALA A 24 -4.36 13.50 -8.41
N LYS A 25 -3.60 14.11 -9.34
CA LYS A 25 -2.91 15.38 -9.16
C LYS A 25 -3.94 16.51 -9.13
N LYS A 26 -4.48 16.85 -7.95
CA LYS A 26 -5.07 18.17 -7.76
C LYS A 26 -3.94 19.18 -7.54
N SER A 27 -3.91 20.18 -8.41
CA SER A 27 -2.94 21.28 -8.57
C SER A 27 -2.77 22.19 -7.34
N SER A 28 -2.51 21.67 -6.15
CA SER A 28 -2.21 22.47 -4.98
C SER A 28 -1.10 21.85 -4.15
N ILE A 29 -0.02 22.62 -3.98
CA ILE A 29 1.26 22.28 -3.34
C ILE A 29 1.09 21.88 -1.86
N GLN A 30 -0.10 22.03 -1.27
CA GLN A 30 -0.42 21.69 0.13
C GLN A 30 -1.52 20.63 0.31
N GLY A 31 -2.29 20.31 -0.74
CA GLY A 31 -3.48 19.44 -0.65
C GLY A 31 -3.27 17.98 -1.07
N THR A 32 -2.16 17.65 -1.71
CA THR A 32 -1.89 16.32 -2.27
C THR A 32 -1.66 15.26 -1.19
N ASN A 33 -0.88 15.57 -0.16
CA ASN A 33 -0.60 14.66 0.94
C ASN A 33 -1.89 14.26 1.70
N GLY A 34 -2.81 15.20 1.93
CA GLY A 34 -4.04 14.92 2.68
C GLY A 34 -4.95 13.90 2.02
N MET A 35 -5.05 13.91 0.68
CA MET A 35 -5.81 12.90 -0.07
C MET A 35 -5.11 11.54 -0.04
N GLN A 36 -3.79 11.52 -0.26
CA GLN A 36 -2.99 10.30 -0.21
C GLN A 36 -3.06 9.64 1.18
N LEU A 37 -3.02 10.42 2.25
CA LEU A 37 -3.21 9.94 3.62
C LEU A 37 -4.60 9.34 3.85
N ARG A 38 -5.65 9.98 3.33
CA ARG A 38 -7.02 9.42 3.40
C ARG A 38 -7.12 8.09 2.66
N VAL A 39 -6.48 7.99 1.49
CA VAL A 39 -6.44 6.73 0.73
C VAL A 39 -5.71 5.64 1.53
N LEU A 40 -4.55 5.95 2.13
CA LEU A 40 -3.81 5.00 2.97
C LEU A 40 -4.64 4.52 4.17
N ALA A 41 -5.43 5.41 4.79
CA ALA A 41 -6.32 5.04 5.90
C ALA A 41 -7.47 4.09 5.49
N LEU A 42 -7.75 3.92 4.20
CA LEU A 42 -8.76 2.98 3.69
C LEU A 42 -8.20 1.56 3.45
N PHE A 43 -6.88 1.38 3.40
CA PHE A 43 -6.28 0.06 3.16
C PHE A 43 -6.62 -0.99 4.21
N PRO A 44 -6.63 -0.69 5.52
CA PRO A 44 -7.08 -1.66 6.52
C PRO A 44 -8.49 -2.19 6.25
N ARG A 45 -9.42 -1.30 5.88
CA ARG A 45 -10.79 -1.69 5.51
C ARG A 45 -10.82 -2.53 4.23
N LEU A 46 -10.01 -2.19 3.23
CA LEU A 46 -9.89 -3.00 2.01
C LEU A 46 -9.44 -4.44 2.33
N PHE A 47 -8.53 -4.62 3.28
CA PHE A 47 -8.05 -5.93 3.70
C PHE A 47 -9.09 -6.72 4.51
N GLU A 48 -9.94 -6.03 5.27
CA GLU A 48 -11.07 -6.62 5.99
C GLU A 48 -12.19 -7.05 5.03
N ASP A 49 -12.57 -6.19 4.08
CA ASP A 49 -13.63 -6.44 3.10
C ASP A 49 -13.23 -7.52 2.07
N TYR A 50 -11.94 -7.55 1.70
CA TYR A 50 -11.40 -8.46 0.68
C TYR A 50 -10.13 -9.19 1.17
N PRO A 51 -10.24 -10.14 2.13
CA PRO A 51 -9.11 -10.84 2.73
C PRO A 51 -8.50 -11.93 1.83
N TYR A 52 -8.66 -11.79 0.51
CA TYR A 52 -8.22 -12.74 -0.50
C TYR A 52 -6.73 -12.58 -0.80
N PRO A 53 -5.92 -13.67 -0.81
CA PRO A 53 -4.47 -13.60 -1.00
C PRO A 53 -4.04 -12.81 -2.25
N VAL A 54 -4.77 -12.92 -3.36
CA VAL A 54 -4.49 -12.22 -4.62
C VAL A 54 -4.68 -10.71 -4.48
N VAL A 55 -5.78 -10.26 -3.86
CA VAL A 55 -6.10 -8.84 -3.67
C VAL A 55 -5.15 -8.21 -2.65
N VAL A 56 -4.93 -8.90 -1.53
CA VAL A 56 -3.98 -8.49 -0.48
C VAL A 56 -2.57 -8.37 -1.05
N THR A 57 -2.09 -9.36 -1.81
CA THR A 57 -0.77 -9.31 -2.44
C THR A 57 -0.68 -8.13 -3.41
N ALA A 58 -1.68 -7.90 -4.27
CA ALA A 58 -1.68 -6.78 -5.20
C ALA A 58 -1.64 -5.42 -4.47
N ALA A 59 -2.44 -5.26 -3.43
CA ALA A 59 -2.48 -4.06 -2.62
C ALA A 59 -1.14 -3.81 -1.87
N ILE A 60 -0.51 -4.85 -1.33
CA ILE A 60 0.81 -4.76 -0.67
C ILE A 60 1.90 -4.37 -1.67
N LEU A 61 1.92 -4.99 -2.86
CA LEU A 61 2.86 -4.63 -3.92
C LEU A 61 2.69 -3.15 -4.30
N LYS A 62 1.45 -2.67 -4.36
CA LYS A 62 1.18 -1.27 -4.66
C LYS A 62 1.65 -0.32 -3.55
N LEU A 63 1.41 -0.66 -2.28
CA LEU A 63 1.94 0.07 -1.15
C LEU A 63 3.48 0.13 -1.19
N ALA A 64 4.15 -0.96 -1.58
CA ALA A 64 5.59 -0.99 -1.74
C ALA A 64 6.09 -0.09 -2.88
N ASP A 65 5.38 -0.04 -4.02
CA ASP A 65 5.68 0.89 -5.11
C ASP A 65 5.53 2.35 -4.67
N TRP A 66 4.47 2.67 -3.93
CA TRP A 66 4.28 4.00 -3.35
C TRP A 66 5.32 4.31 -2.29
N PHE A 67 5.69 3.35 -1.45
CA PHE A 67 6.71 3.52 -0.42
C PHE A 67 8.02 3.99 -1.05
N ARG A 68 8.41 3.45 -2.21
CA ARG A 68 9.62 3.88 -2.92
C ARG A 68 9.55 5.33 -3.39
N GLN A 69 8.42 5.77 -3.94
CA GLN A 69 8.27 7.07 -4.62
C GLN A 69 7.78 8.22 -3.70
N SER A 70 7.36 7.90 -2.48
CA SER A 70 6.74 8.84 -1.54
C SER A 70 7.73 9.71 -0.75
N ASN A 71 7.25 10.84 -0.22
CA ASN A 71 7.96 11.61 0.81
C ASN A 71 7.94 10.90 2.19
N ASN A 72 8.75 11.36 3.14
CA ASN A 72 8.90 10.70 4.46
C ASN A 72 7.61 10.59 5.27
N VAL A 73 6.71 11.57 5.17
CA VAL A 73 5.41 11.53 5.86
C VAL A 73 4.59 10.36 5.33
N LEU A 74 4.43 10.28 4.01
CA LEU A 74 3.69 9.18 3.38
C LEU A 74 4.37 7.82 3.61
N LYS A 75 5.71 7.75 3.57
CA LYS A 75 6.45 6.52 3.92
C LYS A 75 6.10 6.04 5.33
N PHE A 76 6.01 6.95 6.30
CA PHE A 76 5.62 6.61 7.67
C PHE A 76 4.20 6.04 7.75
N TYR A 77 3.22 6.65 7.07
CA TYR A 77 1.85 6.11 7.07
C TYR A 77 1.73 4.78 6.33
N ILE A 78 2.48 4.60 5.24
CA ILE A 78 2.56 3.30 4.56
C ILE A 78 3.14 2.23 5.50
N TYR A 79 4.20 2.56 6.24
CA TYR A 79 4.74 1.69 7.30
C TYR A 79 3.67 1.34 8.34
N ARG A 80 2.89 2.32 8.82
CA ARG A 80 1.79 2.06 9.77
C ARG A 80 0.75 1.09 9.23
N VAL A 81 0.42 1.18 7.93
CA VAL A 81 -0.48 0.21 7.28
C VAL A 81 0.17 -1.18 7.23
N PHE A 82 1.45 -1.28 6.91
CA PHE A 82 2.18 -2.55 6.94
C PHE A 82 2.22 -3.18 8.34
N GLU A 83 2.54 -2.38 9.36
CA GLU A 83 2.57 -2.79 10.77
C GLU A 83 1.19 -3.33 11.21
N GLN A 84 0.11 -2.60 10.91
CA GLN A 84 -1.26 -3.02 11.22
C GLN A 84 -1.68 -4.29 10.45
N SER A 85 -1.22 -4.45 9.22
CA SER A 85 -1.57 -5.60 8.38
C SER A 85 -0.68 -6.83 8.63
N SER A 86 0.33 -6.69 9.50
CA SER A 86 1.39 -7.68 9.66
C SER A 86 0.91 -9.01 10.23
N GLU A 87 0.07 -8.98 11.25
CA GLU A 87 -0.37 -10.16 11.97
C GLU A 87 -1.38 -11.01 11.15
N ALA A 88 -2.29 -10.35 10.43
CA ALA A 88 -3.42 -11.02 9.79
C ALA A 88 -3.24 -11.30 8.28
N HIS A 89 -2.40 -10.51 7.58
CA HIS A 89 -2.38 -10.48 6.12
C HIS A 89 -1.00 -10.78 5.51
N LEU A 90 0.12 -10.50 6.20
CA LEU A 90 1.45 -10.83 5.67
C LEU A 90 1.71 -12.33 5.46
N PRO A 91 1.21 -13.27 6.30
CA PRO A 91 1.36 -14.71 6.03
C PRO A 91 0.67 -15.18 4.75
N LYS A 92 -0.26 -14.38 4.20
CA LYS A 92 -1.03 -14.67 2.99
C LYS A 92 -0.37 -14.11 1.72
N LEU A 93 0.80 -13.48 1.82
CA LEU A 93 1.55 -12.98 0.69
C LEU A 93 2.04 -14.12 -0.19
N ILE A 94 1.60 -14.11 -1.45
CA ILE A 94 2.08 -15.06 -2.46
C ILE A 94 3.48 -14.63 -2.95
N ASN A 95 3.75 -13.32 -2.99
CA ASN A 95 4.96 -12.76 -3.59
C ASN A 95 5.74 -11.83 -2.63
N THR A 96 6.32 -12.44 -1.59
CA THR A 96 7.11 -11.74 -0.57
C THR A 96 8.42 -11.16 -1.14
N GLU A 97 9.13 -11.90 -1.99
CA GLU A 97 10.40 -11.47 -2.58
C GLU A 97 10.26 -10.16 -3.38
N GLU A 98 9.19 -10.06 -4.17
CA GLU A 98 8.87 -8.91 -5.02
C GLU A 98 8.47 -7.67 -4.20
N THR A 99 7.87 -7.89 -3.03
CA THR A 99 7.58 -6.82 -2.06
C THR A 99 8.89 -6.28 -1.47
N VAL A 100 9.76 -7.17 -0.99
CA VAL A 100 11.06 -6.82 -0.41
C VAL A 100 11.94 -6.08 -1.44
N ARG A 101 11.96 -6.56 -2.69
CA ARG A 101 12.73 -5.94 -3.79
C ARG A 101 12.32 -4.48 -4.06
N ARG A 102 11.04 -4.13 -3.87
CA ARG A 102 10.55 -2.74 -4.03
C ARG A 102 10.94 -1.83 -2.86
N ILE A 103 11.02 -2.38 -1.65
CA ILE A 103 11.27 -1.62 -0.42
C ILE A 103 12.78 -1.42 -0.18
N LEU A 104 13.60 -2.45 -0.40
CA LEU A 104 15.03 -2.43 -0.13
C LEU A 104 15.80 -1.23 -0.73
N PRO A 105 15.52 -0.75 -1.95
CA PRO A 105 16.20 0.43 -2.50
C PRO A 105 16.12 1.68 -1.61
N VAL A 106 15.07 1.83 -0.79
CA VAL A 106 14.90 2.98 0.11
C VAL A 106 15.93 2.95 1.26
N LEU A 107 16.40 1.76 1.66
CA LEU A 107 17.41 1.58 2.69
C LEU A 107 18.79 2.16 2.29
N TYR A 108 19.06 2.24 1.00
CA TYR A 108 20.28 2.81 0.44
C TYR A 108 20.14 4.29 0.05
N SER A 109 19.01 4.93 0.39
CA SER A 109 18.81 6.35 0.13
C SER A 109 19.71 7.22 1.03
N ASN A 110 20.07 8.41 0.57
CA ASN A 110 20.84 9.38 1.38
C ASN A 110 20.02 10.01 2.53
N ASP A 111 18.73 9.70 2.63
CA ASP A 111 17.82 10.24 3.63
C ASP A 111 17.77 9.32 4.87
N TYR A 112 18.37 9.78 5.98
CA TYR A 112 18.40 9.05 7.24
C TYR A 112 17.01 8.74 7.80
N VAL A 113 16.03 9.62 7.60
CA VAL A 113 14.65 9.41 8.06
C VAL A 113 14.02 8.29 7.25
N ALA A 114 14.13 8.33 5.92
CA ALA A 114 13.62 7.27 5.05
C ALA A 114 14.25 5.90 5.38
N ARG A 115 15.56 5.86 5.63
CA ARG A 115 16.27 4.65 6.08
C ARG A 115 15.74 4.14 7.41
N SER A 116 15.56 5.02 8.39
CA SER A 116 15.04 4.65 9.71
C SER A 116 13.61 4.09 9.64
N ILE A 117 12.77 4.62 8.73
CA ILE A 117 11.41 4.10 8.51
C ILE A 117 11.47 2.72 7.85
N THR A 118 12.38 2.53 6.89
CA THR A 118 12.53 1.25 6.17
C THR A 118 12.99 0.10 7.07
N LEU A 119 13.71 0.40 8.16
CA LEU A 119 14.21 -0.60 9.11
C LEU A 119 13.20 -1.01 10.19
N ARG A 120 12.14 -0.22 10.38
CA ARG A 120 11.07 -0.52 11.35
C ARG A 120 10.10 -1.53 10.78
#